data_AF-A0A0C3ICS4-F1
#
_entry.id   AF-A0A0C3ICS4-F1
#
_cell.length_a   1.000
_cell.length_b   1.000
_cell.length_c   1.000
_cell.angle_alpha   90.00
_cell.angle_beta   90.00
_cell.angle_gamma   90.00
#
_symmetry.space_group_name_H-M   'P 1'
#
loop_
_entity.id
_entity.type
_entity.pdbx_description
1 polymer ?
#
loop_
_entity_poly.entity_id
_entity_poly.type
_entity_poly.pdbx_seq_one_letter_code
_entity_poly.pdbx_strand_id
1 'polypeptide(L)'
;MYNRERKYAYWREERKKGKWNYIFKSFFMICCALLLGKLIGLLVFGPLRSLSDIWIQLPADLFIMMLVGFPISVIGWYHEESKFFRAIKRKEKQQRIMRNHSKQRTDYR
;
A
#
# COMPACT_ATOMS: atom_id res chain seq x y z
N MET A 1 0.11 23.21 -3.35
CA MET A 1 -0.79 22.30 -4.13
C MET A 1 -0.03 21.34 -5.09
N TYR A 2 1.29 21.20 -4.98
CA TYR A 2 2.15 20.50 -5.95
C TYR A 2 2.52 19.04 -5.57
N ASN A 3 2.36 18.66 -4.29
CA ASN A 3 2.86 17.36 -3.81
C ASN A 3 1.96 16.16 -4.21
N ARG A 4 0.65 16.38 -4.39
CA ARG A 4 -0.29 15.28 -4.73
C ARG A 4 -0.09 14.78 -6.17
N GLU A 5 0.24 15.67 -7.10
CA GLU A 5 0.42 15.31 -8.52
C GLU A 5 1.61 14.37 -8.73
N ARG A 6 2.74 14.65 -8.06
CA ARG A 6 3.90 13.73 -8.06
C ARG A 6 3.54 12.39 -7.42
N LYS A 7 2.79 12.40 -6.31
CA LYS A 7 2.29 11.17 -5.66
C LYS A 7 1.43 10.32 -6.60
N TYR A 8 0.63 10.96 -7.46
CA TYR A 8 -0.16 10.27 -8.49
C TYR A 8 0.68 9.76 -9.65
N ALA A 9 1.68 10.52 -10.12
CA ALA A 9 2.60 10.05 -11.16
C ALA A 9 3.39 8.82 -10.68
N TYR A 10 3.92 8.89 -9.45
CA TYR A 10 4.61 7.79 -8.80
C TYR A 10 3.72 6.54 -8.65
N TRP A 11 2.50 6.70 -8.15
CA TRP A 11 1.55 5.58 -8.02
C TRP A 11 1.16 4.97 -9.37
N ARG A 12 1.10 5.78 -10.43
CA ARG A 12 0.82 5.30 -11.80
C ARG A 12 1.97 4.44 -12.33
N GLU A 13 3.22 4.79 -12.02
CA GLU A 13 4.40 3.99 -12.34
C GLU A 13 4.44 2.70 -11.50
N GLU A 14 4.08 2.78 -10.22
CA GLU A 14 4.00 1.61 -9.34
C GLU A 14 2.90 0.62 -9.76
N ARG A 15 1.76 1.10 -10.27
CA ARG A 15 0.77 0.23 -10.92
C ARG A 15 1.32 -0.57 -12.09
N LYS A 16 2.22 0.02 -12.89
CA LYS A 16 2.84 -0.70 -14.02
C LYS A 16 3.74 -1.84 -13.57
N LYS A 17 4.30 -1.77 -12.35
CA LYS A 17 5.09 -2.85 -11.75
C LYS A 17 4.23 -4.01 -11.21
N GLY A 18 2.90 -3.83 -11.16
CA GLY A 18 1.94 -4.88 -10.85
C GLY A 18 1.57 -4.97 -9.37
N LYS A 19 0.30 -5.37 -9.13
CA LYS A 19 -0.32 -5.53 -7.81
C LYS A 19 0.49 -6.43 -6.87
N TRP A 20 1.06 -7.52 -7.41
CA TRP A 20 1.86 -8.47 -6.64
C TRP A 20 3.14 -7.85 -6.08
N ASN A 21 3.85 -7.01 -6.85
CA ASN A 21 5.10 -6.41 -6.40
C ASN A 21 4.89 -5.48 -5.18
N TYR A 22 3.79 -4.72 -5.15
CA TYR A 22 3.43 -3.93 -3.98
C TYR A 22 3.02 -4.80 -2.79
N ILE A 23 2.18 -5.81 -3.02
CA ILE A 23 1.75 -6.72 -1.95
C ILE A 23 2.95 -7.41 -1.32
N PHE A 24 3.90 -7.93 -2.12
CA PHE A 24 5.12 -8.56 -1.60
C PHE A 24 6.02 -7.57 -0.85
N LYS A 25 6.19 -6.34 -1.36
CA LYS A 25 6.99 -5.31 -0.69
C LYS A 25 6.40 -4.92 0.67
N SER A 26 5.09 -4.68 0.71
CA SER A 26 4.38 -4.32 1.94
C SER A 26 4.35 -5.49 2.93
N PHE A 27 4.10 -6.71 2.43
CA PHE A 27 4.15 -7.93 3.23
C PHE A 27 5.53 -8.14 3.85
N PHE A 28 6.60 -7.96 3.08
CA PHE A 28 7.97 -8.10 3.55
C PHE A 28 8.31 -7.05 4.63
N MET A 29 7.87 -5.79 4.47
CA MET A 29 8.03 -4.78 5.52
C MET A 29 7.33 -5.16 6.81
N ILE A 30 6.09 -5.68 6.74
CA ILE A 30 5.33 -6.12 7.91
C ILE A 30 6.04 -7.30 8.59
N CYS A 31 6.49 -8.29 7.83
CA CYS A 31 7.28 -9.41 8.35
C CYS A 31 8.56 -8.91 9.05
N CYS A 32 9.33 -8.01 8.44
CA CYS A 32 10.52 -7.45 9.08
C CYS A 32 10.19 -6.71 10.37
N ALA A 33 9.12 -5.92 10.41
CA ALA A 33 8.70 -5.20 11.61
C ALA A 33 8.30 -6.16 12.74
N LEU A 34 7.60 -7.25 12.42
CA LEU A 34 7.20 -8.26 13.39
C LEU A 34 8.39 -9.07 13.90
N LEU A 35 9.33 -9.43 13.02
CA LEU A 35 10.59 -10.10 13.40
C LEU A 35 11.43 -9.21 14.32
N LEU A 36 11.55 -7.91 14.02
CA LEU A 36 12.22 -6.95 14.87
C LEU A 36 11.52 -6.81 16.24
N GLY A 37 10.18 -6.72 16.25
CA GLY A 37 9.41 -6.68 17.49
C GLY A 37 9.63 -7.93 18.35
N LYS A 38 9.66 -9.11 17.72
CA LYS A 38 9.95 -10.39 18.41
C LYS A 38 11.39 -10.43 18.93
N LEU A 39 12.37 -9.95 18.16
CA LEU A 39 13.77 -9.87 18.57
C LEU A 39 13.95 -8.93 19.78
N ILE A 40 13.37 -7.73 19.72
CA ILE A 40 13.42 -6.76 20.84
C ILE A 40 12.71 -7.34 22.07
N GLY A 41 11.54 -7.96 21.90
CA GLY A 41 10.82 -8.63 22.98
C GLY A 41 11.65 -9.75 23.63
N LEU A 42 12.40 -10.51 22.83
CA LEU A 42 13.33 -11.53 23.33
C LEU A 42 14.49 -10.92 24.13
N LEU A 43 15.07 -9.83 23.64
CA LEU A 43 16.17 -9.13 24.30
C LEU A 43 15.76 -8.46 25.62
N VAL A 44 14.53 -7.94 25.71
CA VAL A 44 14.03 -7.22 26.89
C VAL A 44 13.43 -8.14 27.95
N PHE A 45 12.77 -9.23 27.55
CA PHE A 45 11.98 -10.08 28.47
C PHE A 45 12.47 -11.53 28.58
N GLY A 46 13.48 -11.97 27.82
CA GLY A 46 13.81 -13.38 27.70
C GLY A 46 14.89 -13.90 28.65
N PRO A 47 14.58 -14.82 29.60
CA PRO A 47 15.51 -15.89 29.93
C PRO A 47 15.77 -16.74 28.67
N LEU A 48 16.98 -17.29 28.53
CA LEU A 48 17.47 -17.99 27.34
C LEU A 48 16.48 -19.09 26.87
N ARG A 49 15.57 -18.75 25.94
CA ARG A 49 14.87 -19.77 25.16
C ARG A 49 15.91 -20.42 24.25
N SER A 50 16.00 -21.75 24.29
CA SER A 50 16.92 -22.49 23.43
C SER A 50 16.60 -22.17 21.97
N LEU A 51 17.62 -22.02 21.13
CA LEU A 51 17.46 -21.72 19.70
C LEU A 51 16.51 -22.74 19.02
N SER A 52 16.42 -23.96 19.54
CA SER A 52 15.49 -25.01 19.10
C SER A 52 14.01 -24.59 19.18
N ASP A 53 13.61 -23.88 20.23
CA ASP A 53 12.22 -23.46 20.41
C ASP A 53 11.81 -22.41 19.38
N ILE A 54 12.76 -21.58 18.94
CA ILE A 54 12.54 -20.58 17.89
C ILE A 54 12.26 -21.27 16.56
N TRP A 55 13.02 -22.33 16.22
CA TRP A 55 12.82 -23.09 14.99
C TRP A 55 11.46 -23.82 14.96
N ILE A 56 10.98 -24.29 16.10
CA ILE A 56 9.67 -24.94 16.24
C ILE A 56 8.51 -23.94 16.16
N GLN A 57 8.68 -22.72 16.67
CA GLN A 57 7.66 -21.66 16.61
C GLN A 57 7.61 -20.93 15.27
N LEU A 58 8.71 -20.92 14.52
CA LEU A 58 8.84 -20.21 13.23
C LEU A 58 7.71 -20.50 12.22
N PRO A 59 7.29 -21.76 11.99
CA PRO A 59 6.20 -22.07 11.06
C PRO A 59 4.86 -21.46 11.49
N ALA A 60 4.56 -21.51 12.79
CA ALA A 60 3.33 -20.94 13.35
C ALA A 60 3.34 -19.41 13.26
N ASP A 61 4.47 -18.78 13.58
CA ASP A 61 4.65 -17.34 13.42
C ASP A 61 4.51 -16.91 11.96
N LEU A 62 5.15 -17.62 11.03
CA LEU A 62 5.01 -17.37 9.59
C LEU A 62 3.56 -17.50 9.14
N PHE A 63 2.83 -18.49 9.65
CA PHE A 63 1.42 -18.67 9.33
C PHE A 63 0.57 -17.50 9.82
N ILE A 64 0.79 -17.03 11.04
CA ILE A 64 0.11 -15.84 11.60
C ILE A 64 0.49 -14.58 10.80
N MET A 65 1.77 -14.41 10.48
CA MET A 65 2.25 -13.31 9.65
C MET A 65 1.60 -13.33 8.27
N MET A 66 1.43 -14.51 7.66
CA MET A 66 0.73 -14.66 6.39
C MET A 66 -0.75 -14.32 6.51
N LEU A 67 -1.42 -14.84 7.54
CA LEU A 67 -2.85 -14.62 7.80
C LEU A 67 -3.19 -13.16 8.03
N VAL A 68 -2.32 -12.39 8.67
CA VAL A 68 -2.59 -10.99 9.02
C VAL A 68 -1.93 -10.02 8.04
N GLY A 69 -0.66 -10.27 7.70
CA GLY A 69 0.13 -9.40 6.82
C GLY A 69 -0.37 -9.41 5.38
N PHE A 70 -0.83 -10.55 4.86
CA PHE A 70 -1.31 -10.64 3.49
C PHE A 70 -2.63 -9.87 3.28
N PRO A 71 -3.70 -10.05 4.08
CA PRO A 71 -4.91 -9.26 3.94
C PRO A 71 -4.68 -7.76 4.13
N ILE A 72 -3.85 -7.35 5.09
CA ILE A 72 -3.51 -5.94 5.30
C ILE A 72 -2.83 -5.36 4.05
N SER A 73 -1.88 -6.09 3.45
CA SER A 73 -1.18 -5.67 2.24
C SER A 73 -2.12 -5.54 1.04
N VAL A 74 -3.08 -6.48 0.91
CA VAL A 74 -4.11 -6.43 -0.13
C VAL A 74 -5.06 -5.25 0.07
N ILE A 75 -5.52 -5.01 1.31
CA ILE A 75 -6.39 -3.88 1.65
C ILE A 75 -5.67 -2.55 1.40
N GLY A 76 -4.39 -2.45 1.78
CA GLY A 76 -3.55 -1.28 1.54
C GLY A 76 -3.51 -0.90 0.06
N TRP A 77 -3.27 -1.90 -0.80
CA TRP A 77 -3.32 -1.71 -2.25
C TRP A 77 -4.70 -1.20 -2.72
N TYR A 78 -5.79 -1.87 -2.33
CA TYR A 78 -7.14 -1.48 -2.74
C TYR A 78 -7.54 -0.07 -2.25
N HIS A 79 -7.06 0.32 -1.08
CA HIS A 79 -7.31 1.64 -0.52
C HIS A 79 -6.59 2.74 -1.35
N GLU A 80 -5.34 2.51 -1.74
CA GLU A 80 -4.59 3.45 -2.58
C GLU A 80 -5.10 3.49 -4.04
N GLU A 81 -5.46 2.33 -4.59
CA GLU A 81 -6.18 2.19 -5.86
C GLU A 81 -7.48 3.02 -5.88
N SER A 82 -8.26 2.94 -4.81
CA SER A 82 -9.53 3.67 -4.67
C SER A 82 -9.34 5.18 -4.56
N LYS A 83 -8.30 5.64 -3.83
CA LYS A 83 -7.96 7.07 -3.75
C LYS A 83 -7.52 7.61 -5.11
N PHE A 84 -6.78 6.83 -5.88
CA PHE A 84 -6.36 7.21 -7.22
C PHE A 84 -7.53 7.34 -8.19
N PHE A 85 -8.44 6.36 -8.20
CA PHE A 85 -9.62 6.38 -9.08
C PHE A 85 -10.52 7.58 -8.79
N ARG A 86 -10.75 7.89 -7.51
CA ARG A 86 -11.50 9.09 -7.09
C ARG A 86 -10.82 10.39 -7.54
N ALA A 87 -9.49 10.45 -7.56
CA ALA A 87 -8.75 11.63 -8.00
C ALA A 87 -8.83 11.83 -9.53
N ILE A 88 -8.70 10.75 -10.31
CA ILE A 88 -8.89 10.82 -11.78
C ILE A 88 -10.30 11.28 -12.13
N LYS A 89 -11.32 10.69 -11.50
CA LYS A 89 -12.72 11.02 -11.79
C LYS A 89 -13.03 12.51 -11.54
N ARG A 90 -12.38 13.12 -10.55
CA ARG A 90 -12.49 14.56 -10.29
C ARG A 90 -11.83 15.40 -11.38
N LYS A 91 -10.61 15.04 -11.80
CA LYS A 91 -9.91 15.76 -12.89
C LYS A 91 -10.67 15.65 -14.21
N GLU A 92 -11.18 14.47 -14.54
CA GLU A 92 -11.97 14.26 -15.75
C GLU A 92 -13.27 15.08 -15.72
N LYS A 93 -13.97 15.12 -14.58
CA LYS A 93 -15.16 15.96 -14.41
C LYS A 93 -14.85 17.44 -14.63
N GLN A 94 -13.74 17.95 -14.08
CA GLN A 94 -13.33 19.35 -14.27
C GLN A 94 -12.99 19.66 -15.73
N GLN A 95 -12.27 18.76 -16.42
CA GLN A 95 -11.94 18.93 -17.84
C GLN A 95 -13.21 18.94 -18.73
N ARG A 96 -14.19 18.07 -18.45
CA ARG A 96 -15.47 18.07 -19.17
C ARG A 96 -16.24 19.39 -18.98
N ILE A 97 -16.30 19.91 -17.75
CA ILE A 97 -16.95 21.19 -17.46
C ILE A 97 -16.26 22.33 -18.22
N MET A 98 -14.92 22.41 -18.17
CA MET A 98 -14.16 23.44 -18.90
C MET A 98 -14.38 23.37 -20.42
N ARG A 99 -14.38 22.15 -21.00
CA ARG A 99 -14.61 21.94 -22.43
C ARG A 99 -16.03 22.36 -22.86
N ASN A 100 -17.04 22.08 -22.04
CA ASN A 100 -18.41 22.51 -22.33
C ASN A 100 -18.55 24.03 -22.23
N HIS A 101 -17.88 24.65 -21.26
CA HIS A 101 -17.91 26.10 -21.06
C HIS A 101 -17.19 26.86 -22.18
N SER A 102 -16.10 26.29 -22.74
CA SER A 102 -15.43 26.85 -23.92
C SER A 102 -16.28 26.70 -25.18
N LYS A 103 -16.96 25.56 -25.35
CA LYS A 103 -17.84 25.32 -26.50
C LYS A 103 -19.00 26.32 -26.54
N GLN A 104 -19.69 26.52 -25.41
CA GLN A 104 -20.75 27.52 -25.30
C GLN A 104 -20.28 28.93 -25.66
N ARG A 105 -19.10 29.38 -25.19
CA ARG A 105 -18.57 30.71 -25.55
C ARG A 105 -18.30 30.90 -27.05
N THR A 106 -18.14 29.82 -27.79
CA THR A 106 -17.86 29.88 -29.24
C THR A 106 -19.15 29.91 -30.06
N ASP A 107 -20.25 29.34 -29.55
CA ASP A 107 -21.58 29.37 -30.19
C ASP A 107 -22.31 30.71 -29.99
N TYR A 108 -21.96 31.49 -28.96
CA TYR A 108 -22.56 32.81 -28.69
C TYR A 108 -21.83 34.00 -29.36
N ARG A 109 -20.89 33.73 -30.27
CA ARG A 109 -20.08 34.76 -30.95
C ARG A 109 -20.24 34.64 -32.46
#